data_AF-A0A0S8EF88-F1
#
_entry.id   AF-A0A0S8EF88-F1
#
_cell.length_a   1.000
_cell.length_b   1.000
_cell.length_c   1.000
_cell.angle_alpha   90.00
_cell.angle_beta   90.00
_cell.angle_gamma   90.00
#
_symmetry.space_group_name_H-M   'P 1'
#
loop_
_entity.id
_entity.type
_entity.pdbx_description
1 polymer ?
#
loop_
_entity_poly.entity_id
_entity_poly.type
_entity_poly.pdbx_seq_one_letter_code
_entity_poly.pdbx_strand_id
1 'polypeptide(L)'
;MSDKAALAGSLSFIGLADIFQILGGNNCTGIMRITSQHAPDPGLIYFLNGDPINATIGPLSGLDAIYALFGWGEGKFEFYEEEVQIGRVVNKSRMEIVLDAMRMLDDGLIKKVGPPSFDEVASAQGSGTGFGKRGAPQVIKGPLVDYSHVLNEEEYRDGGIIVKEGGHGKWIWVILKGSVHVTRETSNGPMTIVHLGEGCFLGTFTALTSMEYTRSATAAALGDVQLGLLDTEFLYREFASLSPDFRGTLLSLDGRLRKITDRAVELFMKEDKTKGFTKDKKVIIEKGSSTKEAFTIVEGKAYVIGQTGKGYLPLLTLEKNDFFGYMPFTDMYHEPRSALILASKDLKVNRLDMESLQKQYEQLSGTFRNMMYTTCACIFMTTKLVYHLHEGK
;
A
#
# COMPACT_ATOMS: atom_id res chain seq x y z
N MET A 1 -39.63 -3.91 -7.23
CA MET A 1 -38.22 -4.16 -7.55
C MET A 1 -38.09 -5.58 -8.04
N SER A 2 -37.50 -5.80 -9.21
CA SER A 2 -37.09 -7.14 -9.63
C SER A 2 -35.97 -7.60 -8.69
N ASP A 3 -36.15 -8.74 -8.01
CA ASP A 3 -35.13 -9.29 -7.09
C ASP A 3 -33.87 -9.81 -7.80
N LYS A 4 -33.86 -9.78 -9.14
CA LYS A 4 -32.74 -10.26 -9.94
C LYS A 4 -32.17 -9.14 -10.81
N ALA A 5 -30.89 -8.85 -10.61
CA ALA A 5 -30.14 -7.94 -11.47
C ALA A 5 -30.07 -8.50 -12.90
N ALA A 6 -30.35 -7.64 -13.89
CA ALA A 6 -30.27 -7.97 -15.31
C ALA A 6 -28.81 -8.08 -15.79
N LEU A 7 -27.90 -7.32 -15.16
CA LEU A 7 -26.46 -7.40 -15.38
C LEU A 7 -25.74 -7.13 -14.05
N ALA A 8 -24.77 -7.96 -13.68
CA ALA A 8 -23.98 -7.76 -12.47
C ALA A 8 -22.54 -8.26 -12.65
N GLY A 9 -21.60 -7.64 -11.96
CA GLY A 9 -20.18 -7.99 -12.09
C GLY A 9 -19.27 -7.14 -11.22
N SER A 10 -17.96 -7.21 -11.51
CA SER A 10 -16.93 -6.42 -10.82
C SER A 10 -16.35 -5.35 -11.74
N LEU A 11 -16.16 -4.14 -11.21
CA LEU A 11 -15.50 -3.03 -11.89
C LEU A 11 -14.01 -3.32 -12.19
N SER A 12 -13.40 -4.25 -11.44
CA SER A 12 -12.03 -4.70 -11.71
C SER A 12 -11.89 -5.57 -12.97
N PHE A 13 -13.02 -6.11 -13.47
CA PHE A 13 -13.05 -6.93 -14.69
C PHE A 13 -13.61 -6.15 -15.89
N ILE A 14 -14.65 -5.34 -15.68
CA ILE A 14 -15.26 -4.49 -16.73
C ILE A 14 -15.36 -3.07 -16.18
N GLY A 15 -14.65 -2.14 -16.81
CA GLY A 15 -14.63 -0.74 -16.39
C GLY A 15 -15.97 -0.04 -16.62
N LEU A 16 -16.22 1.05 -15.88
CA LEU A 16 -17.48 1.79 -15.98
C LEU A 16 -17.77 2.33 -17.40
N ALA A 17 -16.73 2.68 -18.16
CA ALA A 17 -16.85 3.08 -19.57
C ALA A 17 -17.44 1.96 -20.44
N ASP A 18 -16.96 0.73 -20.27
CA ASP A 18 -17.43 -0.42 -21.05
C ASP A 18 -18.87 -0.77 -20.68
N ILE A 19 -19.24 -0.62 -19.40
CA ILE A 19 -20.63 -0.81 -18.95
C ILE A 19 -21.55 0.23 -19.61
N PHE A 20 -21.13 1.50 -19.67
CA PHE A 20 -21.88 2.55 -20.39
C PHE A 20 -22.05 2.19 -21.88
N GLN A 21 -21.03 1.62 -22.52
CA GLN A 21 -21.13 1.15 -23.91
C GLN A 21 -22.13 0.01 -24.07
N ILE A 22 -22.09 -0.99 -23.19
CA ILE A 22 -23.00 -2.15 -23.20
C ILE A 22 -24.45 -1.71 -23.00
N LEU A 23 -24.73 -0.89 -21.97
CA LEU A 23 -26.09 -0.47 -21.64
C LEU A 23 -26.70 0.40 -22.74
N GLY A 24 -25.94 1.34 -23.30
CA GLY A 24 -26.46 2.17 -24.38
C GLY A 24 -26.32 1.57 -25.78
N GLY A 25 -25.63 0.44 -25.96
CA GLY A 25 -25.73 -0.36 -27.19
C GLY A 25 -27.05 -1.13 -27.26
N ASN A 26 -27.62 -1.48 -26.09
CA ASN A 26 -28.88 -2.19 -25.95
C ASN A 26 -30.07 -1.28 -25.60
N ASN A 27 -29.88 0.03 -25.56
CA ASN A 27 -30.89 1.03 -25.15
C ASN A 27 -31.54 0.72 -23.79
N CYS A 28 -30.79 0.16 -22.85
CA CYS A 28 -31.31 -0.27 -21.55
C CYS A 28 -31.86 0.92 -20.74
N THR A 29 -33.00 0.72 -20.09
CA THR A 29 -33.58 1.65 -19.12
C THR A 29 -33.60 0.98 -17.75
N GLY A 30 -33.13 1.67 -16.72
CA GLY A 30 -33.02 1.09 -15.39
C GLY A 30 -32.04 1.80 -14.49
N ILE A 31 -31.79 1.18 -13.33
CA ILE A 31 -30.93 1.74 -12.28
C ILE A 31 -29.69 0.86 -12.14
N MET A 32 -28.52 1.49 -12.29
CA MET A 32 -27.25 0.87 -11.98
C MET A 32 -26.82 1.26 -10.58
N ARG A 33 -26.58 0.25 -9.74
CA ARG A 33 -26.05 0.38 -8.40
C ARG A 33 -24.59 -0.07 -8.40
N ILE A 34 -23.71 0.79 -7.91
CA ILE A 34 -22.30 0.50 -7.72
C ILE A 34 -22.01 0.56 -6.22
N THR A 35 -21.36 -0.48 -5.71
CA THR A 35 -20.91 -0.57 -4.32
C THR A 35 -19.42 -0.82 -4.31
N SER A 36 -18.70 -0.16 -3.41
CA SER A 36 -17.27 -0.39 -3.22
C SER A 36 -17.00 -0.51 -1.73
N GLN A 37 -16.09 -1.41 -1.36
CA GLN A 37 -15.59 -1.52 0.02
C GLN A 37 -14.79 -0.28 0.46
N HIS A 38 -14.44 0.60 -0.47
CA HIS A 38 -13.67 1.83 -0.25
C HIS A 38 -14.53 3.10 -0.17
N ALA A 39 -15.85 2.98 -0.28
CA ALA A 39 -16.78 4.10 -0.19
C ALA A 39 -18.01 3.72 0.66
N PRO A 40 -18.44 4.57 1.62
CA PRO A 40 -19.54 4.24 2.53
C PRO A 40 -20.91 4.26 1.84
N ASP A 41 -21.08 5.15 0.85
CA ASP A 41 -22.34 5.33 0.15
C ASP A 41 -22.32 4.62 -1.21
N PRO A 42 -23.38 3.85 -1.56
CA PRO A 42 -23.50 3.29 -2.90
C PRO A 42 -23.69 4.39 -3.94
N GLY A 43 -23.08 4.21 -5.11
CA GLY A 43 -23.38 5.01 -6.29
C GLY A 43 -24.62 4.50 -6.99
N LEU A 44 -25.52 5.39 -7.39
CA LEU A 44 -26.66 5.07 -8.25
C LEU A 44 -26.56 5.89 -9.54
N ILE A 45 -26.71 5.23 -10.69
CA ILE A 45 -26.79 5.88 -12.00
C ILE A 45 -28.09 5.44 -12.67
N TYR A 46 -28.87 6.41 -13.13
CA TYR A 46 -30.17 6.21 -13.72
C TYR A 46 -30.06 6.33 -15.24
N PHE A 47 -30.43 5.26 -15.96
CA PHE A 47 -30.38 5.20 -17.41
C PHE A 47 -31.79 5.25 -18.00
N LEU A 48 -31.96 6.00 -19.07
CA LEU A 48 -33.16 6.03 -19.90
C LEU A 48 -32.76 5.86 -21.35
N ASN A 49 -33.25 4.80 -22.00
CA ASN A 49 -32.92 4.43 -23.38
C ASN A 49 -31.41 4.39 -23.65
N GLY A 50 -30.62 3.88 -22.69
CA GLY A 50 -29.17 3.76 -22.82
C GLY A 50 -28.37 5.01 -22.44
N ASP A 51 -29.02 6.14 -22.18
CA ASP A 51 -28.36 7.38 -21.76
C ASP A 51 -28.46 7.59 -20.25
N PRO A 52 -27.36 7.98 -19.58
CA PRO A 52 -27.41 8.37 -18.18
C PRO A 52 -28.14 9.71 -18.05
N ILE A 53 -29.24 9.73 -17.28
CA ILE A 53 -30.06 10.94 -17.09
C ILE A 53 -29.85 11.59 -15.72
N ASN A 54 -29.39 10.83 -14.73
CA ASN A 54 -29.09 11.29 -13.38
C ASN A 54 -28.15 10.31 -12.68
N ALA A 55 -27.48 10.74 -11.61
CA ALA A 55 -26.72 9.88 -10.71
C ALA A 55 -26.63 10.47 -9.31
N THR A 56 -26.33 9.64 -8.31
CA THR A 56 -26.12 10.06 -6.91
C THR A 56 -25.02 9.23 -6.27
N ILE A 57 -24.20 9.87 -5.42
CA ILE A 57 -23.18 9.24 -4.59
C ILE A 57 -22.94 10.15 -3.37
N GLY A 58 -23.39 9.72 -2.19
CA GLY A 58 -23.37 10.55 -0.99
C GLY A 58 -23.99 11.94 -1.24
N PRO A 59 -23.25 13.05 -1.05
CA PRO A 59 -23.75 14.40 -1.30
C PRO A 59 -23.73 14.84 -2.77
N LEU A 60 -23.08 14.09 -3.66
CA LEU A 60 -22.95 14.44 -5.08
C LEU A 60 -24.16 13.95 -5.88
N SER A 61 -24.55 14.73 -6.90
CA SER A 61 -25.66 14.38 -7.79
C SER A 61 -25.38 14.77 -9.25
N GLY A 62 -26.15 14.21 -10.17
CA GLY A 62 -26.05 14.50 -11.59
C GLY A 62 -24.69 14.14 -12.18
N LEU A 63 -24.11 15.05 -12.96
CA LEU A 63 -22.89 14.79 -13.72
C LEU A 63 -21.66 14.62 -12.81
N ASP A 64 -21.58 15.37 -11.71
CA ASP A 64 -20.47 15.27 -10.75
C ASP A 64 -20.43 13.91 -10.06
N ALA A 65 -21.61 13.34 -9.78
CA ALA A 65 -21.73 11.98 -9.26
C ALA A 65 -21.25 10.94 -10.26
N ILE A 66 -21.56 11.10 -11.56
CA ILE A 66 -21.07 10.21 -12.61
C ILE A 66 -19.54 10.27 -12.66
N TYR A 67 -18.95 11.48 -12.74
CA TYR A 67 -17.50 11.63 -12.81
C TYR A 67 -16.79 11.06 -11.57
N ALA A 68 -17.34 11.25 -10.37
CA ALA A 68 -16.81 10.63 -9.15
C ALA A 68 -16.81 9.09 -9.22
N LEU A 69 -17.87 8.49 -9.79
CA LEU A 69 -17.98 7.03 -9.94
C LEU A 69 -17.01 6.47 -10.99
N PHE A 70 -16.57 7.25 -11.98
CA PHE A 70 -15.49 6.84 -12.89
C PHE A 70 -14.14 6.69 -12.19
N GLY A 71 -13.96 7.29 -11.01
CA GLY A 71 -12.78 7.09 -10.18
C GLY A 71 -12.76 5.74 -9.45
N TRP A 72 -13.86 4.99 -9.44
CA TRP A 72 -13.96 3.72 -8.74
C TRP A 72 -13.36 2.60 -9.60
N GLY A 73 -12.10 2.25 -9.32
CA GLY A 73 -11.40 1.18 -10.03
C GLY A 73 -11.77 -0.23 -9.55
N GLU A 74 -12.36 -0.32 -8.36
CA GLU A 74 -12.77 -1.57 -7.73
C GLU A 74 -14.15 -1.43 -7.06
N GLY A 75 -15.01 -2.44 -7.23
CA GLY A 75 -16.36 -2.44 -6.69
C GLY A 75 -17.27 -3.44 -7.41
N LYS A 76 -18.42 -3.75 -6.80
CA LYS A 76 -19.48 -4.57 -7.39
C LYS A 76 -20.52 -3.66 -8.03
N PHE A 77 -20.88 -3.94 -9.27
CA PHE A 77 -22.00 -3.27 -9.95
C PHE A 77 -23.16 -4.23 -10.18
N GLU A 78 -24.38 -3.70 -10.09
CA GLU A 78 -25.64 -4.40 -10.30
C GLU A 78 -26.58 -3.46 -11.07
N PHE A 79 -27.10 -3.90 -12.21
CA PHE A 79 -28.06 -3.16 -13.02
C PHE A 79 -29.43 -3.84 -12.95
N TYR A 80 -30.45 -3.05 -12.65
CA TYR A 80 -31.83 -3.47 -12.53
C TYR A 80 -32.65 -2.79 -13.62
N GLU A 81 -33.25 -3.58 -14.51
CA GLU A 81 -34.21 -3.07 -15.49
C GLU A 81 -35.51 -2.73 -14.78
N GLU A 82 -35.81 -1.44 -14.68
CA GLU A 82 -37.02 -0.92 -14.05
C GLU A 82 -37.38 0.46 -14.58
N GLU A 83 -38.61 0.89 -14.31
CA GLU A 83 -39.09 2.20 -14.74
C GLU A 83 -38.39 3.32 -13.95
N VAL A 84 -37.73 4.22 -14.67
CA VAL A 84 -36.97 5.32 -14.08
C VAL A 84 -37.82 6.59 -14.05
N GLN A 85 -38.35 6.92 -12.87
CA GLN A 85 -39.17 8.14 -12.65
C GLN A 85 -38.38 9.26 -11.97
N ILE A 86 -37.21 9.59 -12.52
CA ILE A 86 -36.36 10.70 -12.03
C ILE A 86 -36.17 11.76 -13.12
N GLY A 87 -36.09 13.03 -12.71
CA GLY A 87 -35.83 14.14 -13.63
C GLY A 87 -34.45 14.04 -14.29
N ARG A 88 -34.38 14.32 -15.59
CA ARG A 88 -33.11 14.41 -16.33
C ARG A 88 -32.36 15.68 -15.94
N VAL A 89 -31.22 15.50 -15.31
CA VAL A 89 -30.28 16.58 -14.94
C VAL A 89 -28.97 16.49 -15.73
N VAL A 90 -28.69 15.32 -16.33
CA VAL A 90 -27.54 15.09 -17.19
C VAL A 90 -27.96 15.30 -18.65
N ASN A 91 -27.48 16.39 -19.25
CA ASN A 91 -27.81 16.79 -20.62
C ASN A 91 -26.68 16.53 -21.64
N LYS A 92 -25.56 15.94 -21.20
CA LYS A 92 -24.45 15.54 -22.07
C LYS A 92 -24.72 14.18 -22.71
N SER A 93 -24.12 13.96 -23.88
CA SER A 93 -24.16 12.64 -24.52
C SER A 93 -23.29 11.63 -23.76
N ARG A 94 -23.66 10.35 -23.78
CA ARG A 94 -22.87 9.28 -23.17
C ARG A 94 -21.39 9.29 -23.59
N MET A 95 -21.11 9.50 -24.88
CA MET A 95 -19.74 9.54 -25.40
C MET A 95 -18.95 10.73 -24.85
N GLU A 96 -19.59 11.90 -24.76
CA GLU A 96 -18.98 13.10 -24.17
C GLU A 96 -18.68 12.90 -22.68
N ILE A 97 -19.58 12.25 -21.94
CA ILE A 97 -19.39 11.92 -20.52
C ILE A 97 -18.19 10.97 -20.34
N VAL A 98 -18.10 9.91 -21.14
CA VAL A 98 -17.00 8.93 -21.06
C VAL A 98 -15.66 9.58 -21.41
N LEU A 99 -15.60 10.38 -22.48
CA LEU A 99 -14.37 11.07 -22.89
C LEU A 99 -13.92 12.10 -21.84
N ASP A 100 -14.84 12.91 -21.32
CA ASP A 100 -14.53 13.87 -20.26
C ASP A 100 -14.06 13.16 -19.00
N ALA A 101 -14.72 12.08 -18.59
CA ALA A 101 -14.35 11.32 -17.40
C ALA A 101 -12.97 10.68 -17.52
N MET A 102 -12.65 10.08 -18.67
CA MET A 102 -11.32 9.49 -18.92
C MET A 102 -10.23 10.56 -18.92
N ARG A 103 -10.47 11.70 -19.57
CA ARG A 103 -9.53 12.83 -19.55
C ARG A 103 -9.33 13.37 -18.14
N MET A 104 -10.41 13.55 -17.36
CA MET A 104 -10.34 14.02 -15.97
C MET A 104 -9.65 13.00 -15.05
N LEU A 105 -9.73 11.70 -15.35
CA LEU A 105 -9.03 10.65 -14.61
C LEU A 105 -7.52 10.66 -14.92
N ASP A 106 -7.14 10.87 -16.18
CA ASP A 106 -5.74 11.00 -16.61
C ASP A 106 -5.10 12.30 -16.10
N ASP A 107 -5.86 13.40 -16.09
CA ASP A 107 -5.46 14.71 -15.55
C ASP A 107 -5.43 14.73 -14.00
N GLY A 108 -5.88 13.65 -13.34
CA GLY A 108 -5.89 13.53 -11.87
C GLY A 108 -6.97 14.37 -11.16
N LEU A 109 -7.97 14.85 -11.90
CA LEU A 109 -9.08 15.67 -11.38
C LEU A 109 -10.20 14.83 -10.74
N ILE A 110 -10.31 13.55 -11.11
CA ILE A 110 -11.20 12.58 -10.47
C ILE A 110 -10.39 11.79 -9.43
N LYS A 111 -10.83 11.84 -8.17
CA LYS A 111 -10.23 11.07 -7.07
C LYS A 111 -10.44 9.57 -7.31
N LYS A 112 -9.37 8.77 -7.29
CA LYS A 112 -9.49 7.32 -7.43
C LYS A 112 -9.98 6.73 -6.11
N VAL A 113 -10.93 5.80 -6.22
CA VAL A 113 -11.52 5.08 -5.10
C VAL A 113 -11.15 3.61 -5.27
N GLY A 114 -10.23 3.17 -4.42
CA GLY A 114 -9.56 1.87 -4.40
C GLY A 114 -8.61 1.82 -3.19
N PRO A 115 -7.82 0.74 -2.99
CA PRO A 115 -6.75 0.77 -1.98
C PRO A 115 -5.86 2.00 -2.25
N PRO A 116 -5.53 2.81 -1.22
CA PRO A 116 -4.86 4.08 -1.42
C PRO A 116 -3.55 3.85 -2.19
N SER A 117 -3.41 4.54 -3.32
CA SER A 117 -2.11 4.62 -3.99
C SER A 117 -1.20 5.51 -3.14
N PHE A 118 0.09 5.16 -3.04
CA PHE A 118 1.05 5.90 -2.22
C PHE A 118 1.15 7.39 -2.60
N ASP A 119 0.84 7.74 -3.85
CA ASP A 119 0.80 9.12 -4.35
C ASP A 119 -0.37 9.92 -3.76
N GLU A 120 -1.51 9.31 -3.44
CA GLU A 120 -2.66 10.00 -2.81
C GLU A 120 -2.40 10.32 -1.33
N VAL A 121 -1.64 9.47 -0.64
CA VAL A 121 -1.18 9.74 0.74
C VAL A 121 -0.14 10.87 0.75
N ALA A 122 0.71 10.95 -0.28
CA ALA A 122 1.71 12.00 -0.43
C ALA A 122 1.13 13.34 -0.90
N SER A 123 0.15 13.33 -1.81
CA SER A 123 -0.46 14.53 -2.40
C SER A 123 -1.54 15.17 -1.53
N ALA A 124 -2.28 14.39 -0.74
CA ALA A 124 -3.18 14.94 0.30
C ALA A 124 -2.42 15.70 1.42
N GLN A 125 -1.09 15.59 1.45
CA GLN A 125 -0.20 16.28 2.39
C GLN A 125 0.68 17.35 1.70
N GLY A 126 0.42 17.63 0.42
CA GLY A 126 1.20 18.52 -0.45
C GLY A 126 0.69 19.96 -0.54
N SER A 127 0.11 20.52 0.53
CA SER A 127 -0.13 21.97 0.62
C SER A 127 0.18 22.47 2.03
N GLY A 128 1.46 22.45 2.39
CA GLY A 128 1.92 22.92 3.69
C GLY A 128 3.43 22.90 3.80
N THR A 129 4.06 23.95 3.29
CA THR A 129 5.47 24.27 3.57
C THR A 129 5.74 24.29 5.08
N GLY A 130 6.69 23.47 5.55
CA GLY A 130 7.37 23.67 6.83
C GLY A 130 7.41 22.46 7.76
N PHE A 131 8.45 21.64 7.63
CA PHE A 131 8.97 20.86 8.77
C PHE A 131 9.52 21.85 9.79
N GLY A 132 8.64 22.37 10.65
CA GLY A 132 8.97 23.48 11.54
C GLY A 132 7.75 24.07 12.22
N LYS A 133 6.95 23.25 12.89
CA LYS A 133 6.07 23.60 14.03
C LYS A 133 5.47 22.30 14.58
N ARG A 134 5.31 22.22 15.90
CA ARG A 134 4.63 21.12 16.63
C ARG A 134 3.28 20.80 15.94
N GLY A 135 3.29 19.82 15.05
CA GLY A 135 2.13 19.22 14.40
C GLY A 135 2.15 17.74 14.72
N ALA A 136 0.98 17.15 14.94
CA ALA A 136 0.86 15.76 15.34
C ALA A 136 1.70 14.83 14.44
N PRO A 137 2.35 13.80 14.99
CA PRO A 137 3.12 12.87 14.19
C PRO A 137 2.26 12.26 13.08
N GLN A 138 2.81 12.08 11.88
CA GLN A 138 2.10 11.43 10.80
C GLN A 138 1.87 9.96 11.16
N VAL A 139 0.61 9.60 11.40
CA VAL A 139 0.19 8.23 11.74
C VAL A 139 -0.15 7.50 10.44
N ILE A 140 0.51 6.37 10.18
CA ILE A 140 0.16 5.47 9.08
C ILE A 140 -1.11 4.73 9.50
N LYS A 141 -2.15 4.75 8.66
CA LYS A 141 -3.32 3.88 8.80
C LYS A 141 -3.30 2.82 7.70
N GLY A 142 -3.71 1.62 8.06
CA GLY A 142 -3.86 0.52 7.11
C GLY A 142 -5.28 0.46 6.53
N PRO A 143 -5.52 -0.46 5.59
CA PRO A 143 -6.86 -0.79 5.14
C PRO A 143 -7.72 -1.39 6.26
N LEU A 144 -9.02 -1.58 5.99
CA LEU A 144 -9.95 -2.16 6.97
C LEU A 144 -9.49 -3.56 7.43
N VAL A 145 -9.69 -3.82 8.71
CA VAL A 145 -9.33 -5.09 9.35
C VAL A 145 -10.38 -6.15 9.06
N ASP A 146 -9.94 -7.31 8.60
CA ASP A 146 -10.76 -8.50 8.55
C ASP A 146 -10.78 -9.16 9.93
N TYR A 147 -11.90 -9.01 10.64
CA TYR A 147 -12.07 -9.54 11.99
C TYR A 147 -12.13 -11.08 12.05
N SER A 148 -12.33 -11.77 10.92
CA SER A 148 -12.43 -13.24 10.90
C SER A 148 -11.13 -13.95 11.32
N HIS A 149 -10.00 -13.23 11.31
CA HIS A 149 -8.68 -13.76 11.68
C HIS A 149 -8.20 -13.30 13.06
N VAL A 150 -9.03 -12.55 13.80
CA VAL A 150 -8.73 -12.08 15.16
C VAL A 150 -9.17 -13.13 16.16
N LEU A 151 -8.21 -13.71 16.91
CA LEU A 151 -8.47 -14.72 17.93
C LEU A 151 -8.88 -14.13 19.27
N ASN A 152 -8.28 -12.99 19.62
CA ASN A 152 -8.54 -12.29 20.87
C ASN A 152 -8.28 -10.79 20.71
N GLU A 153 -8.89 -10.00 21.57
CA GLU A 153 -8.62 -8.57 21.67
C GLU A 153 -7.82 -8.26 22.94
N GLU A 154 -6.90 -7.31 22.82
CA GLU A 154 -6.09 -6.82 23.92
C GLU A 154 -6.16 -5.29 23.99
N GLU A 155 -6.30 -4.76 25.20
CA GLU A 155 -6.34 -3.32 25.45
C GLU A 155 -5.09 -2.85 26.16
N TYR A 156 -4.52 -1.75 25.67
CA TYR A 156 -3.35 -1.10 26.25
C TYR A 156 -3.68 0.36 26.52
N ARG A 157 -3.38 0.82 27.74
CA ARG A 157 -3.45 2.24 28.09
C ARG A 157 -2.24 2.99 27.53
N ASP A 158 -2.33 4.32 27.48
CA ASP A 158 -1.25 5.20 27.05
C ASP A 158 0.11 4.82 27.68
N GLY A 159 1.15 4.72 26.85
CA GLY A 159 2.50 4.31 27.25
C GLY A 159 2.67 2.81 27.52
N GLY A 160 1.62 1.99 27.42
CA GLY A 160 1.69 0.55 27.59
C GLY A 160 2.61 -0.11 26.54
N ILE A 161 3.57 -0.91 26.99
CA ILE A 161 4.49 -1.63 26.10
C ILE A 161 3.78 -2.87 25.56
N ILE A 162 3.61 -2.92 24.24
CA ILE A 162 3.00 -4.05 23.52
C ILE A 162 4.10 -5.05 23.13
N VAL A 163 5.19 -4.51 22.57
CA VAL A 163 6.34 -5.29 22.12
C VAL A 163 7.61 -4.58 22.55
N LYS A 164 8.60 -5.32 23.03
CA LYS A 164 9.93 -4.77 23.39
C LYS A 164 10.99 -5.23 22.40
N GLU A 165 11.88 -4.31 21.99
CA GLU A 165 13.07 -4.61 21.20
C GLU A 165 13.90 -5.73 21.85
N GLY A 166 14.41 -6.66 21.04
CA GLY A 166 15.12 -7.87 21.52
C GLY A 166 14.21 -8.94 22.12
N GLY A 167 12.91 -8.70 22.23
CA GLY A 167 11.93 -9.68 22.71
C GLY A 167 11.82 -10.90 21.79
N HIS A 168 11.54 -12.07 22.40
CA HIS A 168 11.42 -13.36 21.72
C HIS A 168 9.94 -13.77 21.74
N GLY A 169 9.22 -13.44 20.67
CA GLY A 169 7.79 -13.75 20.56
C GLY A 169 7.31 -13.58 19.12
N LYS A 170 6.50 -14.52 18.64
CA LYS A 170 6.05 -14.62 17.23
C LYS A 170 4.61 -14.15 16.99
N TRP A 171 3.97 -13.61 18.02
CA TRP A 171 2.62 -13.06 17.92
C TRP A 171 2.53 -11.93 16.89
N ILE A 172 1.41 -11.86 16.18
CA ILE A 172 1.13 -10.79 15.23
C ILE A 172 -0.16 -10.14 15.68
N TRP A 173 -0.13 -8.82 15.81
CA TRP A 173 -1.32 -8.05 16.14
C TRP A 173 -1.71 -7.15 14.99
N VAL A 174 -2.99 -6.81 14.92
CA VAL A 174 -3.53 -5.72 14.11
C VAL A 174 -4.08 -4.64 15.04
N ILE A 175 -3.85 -3.36 14.72
CA ILE A 175 -4.40 -2.25 15.48
C ILE A 175 -5.87 -2.08 15.08
N LEU A 176 -6.79 -2.38 16.00
CA LEU A 176 -8.23 -2.23 15.80
C LEU A 176 -8.68 -0.80 16.06
N LYS A 177 -8.06 -0.14 17.06
CA LYS A 177 -8.35 1.23 17.45
C LYS A 177 -7.14 1.88 18.11
N GLY A 178 -6.98 3.18 17.92
CA GLY A 178 -5.93 3.97 18.57
C GLY A 178 -4.66 4.08 17.74
N SER A 179 -3.53 4.37 18.39
CA SER A 179 -2.24 4.53 17.72
C SER A 179 -1.09 3.97 18.54
N VAL A 180 -0.07 3.47 17.87
CA VAL A 180 1.13 2.87 18.46
C VAL A 180 2.33 3.61 17.89
N HIS A 181 3.30 3.94 18.74
CA HIS A 181 4.59 4.44 18.26
C HIS A 181 5.62 3.31 18.30
N VAL A 182 6.46 3.26 17.28
CA VAL A 182 7.55 2.30 17.15
C VAL A 182 8.87 3.01 17.36
N THR A 183 9.68 2.54 18.31
CA THR A 183 10.94 3.15 18.72
C THR A 183 12.10 2.17 18.68
N ARG A 184 13.30 2.71 18.45
CA ARG A 184 14.58 2.02 18.60
C ARG A 184 15.31 2.56 19.82
N GLU A 185 15.85 1.66 20.63
CA GLU A 185 16.72 2.06 21.75
C GLU A 185 18.10 2.46 21.21
N THR A 186 18.59 3.63 21.62
CA THR A 186 19.92 4.12 21.24
C THR A 186 20.62 4.72 22.47
N SER A 187 21.94 4.89 22.40
CA SER A 187 22.70 5.54 23.48
C SER A 187 22.38 7.04 23.64
N ASN A 188 21.76 7.67 22.62
CA ASN A 188 21.25 9.05 22.70
C ASN A 188 19.78 9.11 23.19
N GLY A 189 19.21 8.00 23.62
CA GLY A 189 17.81 7.85 23.99
C GLY A 189 16.96 7.19 22.91
N PRO A 190 15.67 6.91 23.19
CA PRO A 190 14.79 6.23 22.24
C PRO A 190 14.54 7.11 21.01
N MET A 191 14.75 6.53 19.84
CA MET A 191 14.49 7.15 18.54
C MET A 191 13.14 6.65 18.02
N THR A 192 12.21 7.56 17.76
CA THR A 192 10.94 7.21 17.11
C THR A 192 11.15 6.97 15.63
N ILE A 193 10.68 5.83 15.13
CA ILE A 193 10.77 5.42 13.73
C ILE A 193 9.48 5.78 12.99
N VAL A 194 8.33 5.39 13.54
CA VAL A 194 7.03 5.55 12.88
C VAL A 194 5.89 5.52 13.90
N HIS A 195 4.77 6.13 13.55
CA HIS A 195 3.49 5.98 14.26
C HIS A 195 2.52 5.18 13.39
N LEU A 196 1.91 4.15 13.96
CA LEU A 196 0.97 3.24 13.31
C LEU A 196 -0.40 3.38 13.95
N GLY A 197 -1.46 3.33 13.16
CA GLY A 197 -2.84 3.44 13.61
C GLY A 197 -3.68 2.26 13.13
N GLU A 198 -4.99 2.43 13.21
CA GLU A 198 -5.99 1.46 12.76
C GLU A 198 -5.64 0.81 11.40
N GLY A 199 -5.78 -0.52 11.34
CA GLY A 199 -5.49 -1.31 10.14
C GLY A 199 -4.02 -1.68 9.95
N CYS A 200 -3.09 -1.08 10.71
CA CYS A 200 -1.68 -1.48 10.67
C CYS A 200 -1.40 -2.70 11.56
N PHE A 201 -0.33 -3.41 11.22
CA PHE A 201 0.07 -4.65 11.88
C PHE A 201 1.35 -4.47 12.69
N LEU A 202 1.42 -5.17 13.83
CA LEU A 202 2.60 -5.33 14.66
C LEU A 202 3.09 -6.78 14.56
N GLY A 203 4.10 -7.01 13.73
CA GLY A 203 4.61 -8.35 13.44
C GLY A 203 5.21 -8.39 12.04
N THR A 204 5.90 -9.48 11.73
CA THR A 204 6.64 -9.64 10.47
C THR A 204 6.38 -11.02 9.89
N PHE A 205 6.61 -11.21 8.59
CA PHE A 205 6.43 -12.51 7.94
C PHE A 205 7.41 -13.57 8.46
N THR A 206 8.57 -13.15 8.95
CA THR A 206 9.58 -13.98 9.58
C THR A 206 9.00 -14.69 10.81
N ALA A 207 8.04 -14.08 11.52
CA ALA A 207 7.37 -14.70 12.66
C ALA A 207 6.55 -15.94 12.26
N LEU A 208 6.14 -16.05 10.99
CA LEU A 208 5.46 -17.22 10.42
C LEU A 208 6.43 -18.34 10.04
N THR A 209 7.74 -18.14 10.20
CA THR A 209 8.74 -19.16 9.84
C THR A 209 9.30 -19.86 11.07
N SER A 210 10.00 -20.96 10.86
CA SER A 210 10.78 -21.64 11.91
C SER A 210 12.06 -20.89 12.30
N MET A 211 12.42 -19.80 11.60
CA MET A 211 13.64 -19.04 11.90
C MET A 211 13.57 -18.42 13.29
N GLU A 212 14.75 -18.29 13.91
CA GLU A 212 14.89 -17.45 15.10
C GLU A 212 14.64 -15.99 14.72
N TYR A 213 13.90 -15.31 15.57
CA TYR A 213 13.48 -13.94 15.33
C TYR A 213 13.41 -13.20 16.65
N THR A 214 14.08 -12.06 16.69
CA THR A 214 13.96 -11.06 17.75
C THR A 214 13.27 -9.83 17.21
N ARG A 215 12.50 -9.18 18.07
CA ARG A 215 11.82 -7.93 17.73
C ARG A 215 12.86 -6.86 17.44
N SER A 216 12.77 -6.25 16.27
CA SER A 216 13.72 -5.23 15.83
C SER A 216 13.48 -3.84 16.43
N ALA A 217 12.37 -3.63 17.12
CA ALA A 217 11.97 -2.35 17.70
C ALA A 217 10.97 -2.57 18.85
N THR A 218 10.83 -1.56 19.70
CA THR A 218 9.79 -1.47 20.72
C THR A 218 8.53 -0.85 20.11
N ALA A 219 7.36 -1.38 20.43
CA ALA A 219 6.06 -0.82 20.06
C ALA A 219 5.28 -0.54 21.35
N ALA A 220 4.83 0.70 21.52
CA ALA A 220 4.10 1.14 22.69
C ALA A 220 2.88 1.97 22.33
N ALA A 221 1.83 1.85 23.14
CA ALA A 221 0.58 2.55 22.95
C ALA A 221 0.77 4.07 23.04
N LEU A 222 0.13 4.79 22.12
CA LEU A 222 0.02 6.24 22.09
C LEU A 222 -1.45 6.60 22.26
N GLY A 223 -1.85 6.92 23.48
CA GLY A 223 -3.24 6.88 23.93
C GLY A 223 -3.73 5.46 24.21
N ASP A 224 -5.04 5.31 24.39
CA ASP A 224 -5.66 4.01 24.55
C ASP A 224 -5.72 3.27 23.20
N VAL A 225 -5.26 2.02 23.19
CA VAL A 225 -5.10 1.19 22.00
C VAL A 225 -5.82 -0.14 22.21
N GLN A 226 -6.54 -0.56 21.18
CA GLN A 226 -7.14 -1.89 21.09
C GLN A 226 -6.46 -2.65 19.95
N LEU A 227 -5.96 -3.84 20.27
CA LEU A 227 -5.27 -4.72 19.34
C LEU A 227 -6.06 -6.02 19.16
N GLY A 228 -6.05 -6.55 17.94
CA GLY A 228 -6.51 -7.91 17.64
C GLY A 228 -5.30 -8.83 17.51
N LEU A 229 -5.21 -9.85 18.35
CA LEU A 229 -4.24 -10.93 18.21
C LEU A 229 -4.66 -11.84 17.05
N LEU A 230 -3.77 -12.05 16.08
CA LEU A 230 -4.09 -12.82 14.88
C LEU A 230 -3.82 -14.31 15.02
N ASP A 231 -4.59 -15.10 14.28
CA ASP A 231 -4.36 -16.52 14.09
C ASP A 231 -3.10 -16.78 13.24
N THR A 232 -1.97 -17.01 13.92
CA THR A 232 -0.69 -17.30 13.27
C THR A 232 -0.69 -18.65 12.53
N GLU A 233 -1.53 -19.61 12.92
CA GLU A 233 -1.65 -20.91 12.23
C GLU A 233 -2.31 -20.71 10.86
N PHE A 234 -3.37 -19.89 10.80
CA PHE A 234 -3.99 -19.50 9.53
C PHE A 234 -2.99 -18.76 8.62
N LEU A 235 -2.32 -17.73 9.15
CA LEU A 235 -1.32 -16.96 8.40
C LEU A 235 -0.16 -17.84 7.91
N TYR A 236 0.26 -18.81 8.73
CA TYR A 236 1.27 -19.78 8.34
C TYR A 236 0.83 -20.66 7.18
N ARG A 237 -0.41 -21.16 7.18
CA ARG A 237 -0.95 -22.00 6.09
C ARG A 237 -0.99 -21.24 4.77
N GLU A 238 -1.46 -20.00 4.80
CA GLU A 238 -1.44 -19.14 3.63
C GLU A 238 0.01 -18.92 3.16
N PHE A 239 0.92 -18.51 4.04
CA PHE A 239 2.34 -18.33 3.72
C PHE A 239 2.96 -19.60 3.11
N ALA A 240 2.70 -20.77 3.70
CA ALA A 240 3.24 -22.05 3.25
C ALA A 240 2.71 -22.50 1.88
N SER A 241 1.51 -22.05 1.51
CA SER A 241 0.91 -22.31 0.20
C SER A 241 1.53 -21.51 -0.95
N LEU A 242 2.24 -20.42 -0.62
CA LEU A 242 2.87 -19.54 -1.59
C LEU A 242 4.11 -20.16 -2.23
N SER A 243 4.36 -19.78 -3.49
CA SER A 243 5.57 -20.17 -4.21
C SER A 243 6.85 -19.77 -3.46
N PRO A 244 7.98 -20.49 -3.64
CA PRO A 244 9.25 -20.13 -3.02
C PRO A 244 9.67 -18.68 -3.30
N ASP A 245 9.45 -18.18 -4.51
CA ASP A 245 9.79 -16.82 -4.92
C ASP A 245 8.93 -15.76 -4.20
N PHE A 246 7.63 -16.02 -4.06
CA PHE A 246 6.75 -15.11 -3.33
C PHE A 246 7.08 -15.09 -1.84
N ARG A 247 7.32 -16.26 -1.23
CA ARG A 247 7.81 -16.34 0.16
C ARG A 247 9.13 -15.60 0.34
N GLY A 248 10.07 -15.76 -0.61
CA GLY A 248 11.33 -15.02 -0.63
C GLY A 248 11.13 -13.51 -0.68
N THR A 249 10.17 -13.05 -1.48
CA THR A 249 9.79 -11.62 -1.57
C THR A 249 9.33 -11.08 -0.23
N LEU A 250 8.44 -11.79 0.47
CA LEU A 250 7.93 -11.41 1.79
C LEU A 250 9.04 -11.31 2.85
N LEU A 251 9.94 -12.30 2.87
CA LEU A 251 11.06 -12.32 3.80
C LEU A 251 12.11 -11.23 3.47
N SER A 252 12.29 -10.91 2.20
CA SER A 252 13.13 -9.80 1.78
C SER A 252 12.54 -8.44 2.19
N LEU A 253 11.21 -8.28 2.19
CA LEU A 253 10.56 -7.07 2.74
C LEU A 253 10.85 -6.89 4.23
N ASP A 254 10.74 -7.96 5.03
CA ASP A 254 11.12 -7.91 6.45
C ASP A 254 12.60 -7.52 6.64
N GLY A 255 13.48 -8.12 5.83
CA GLY A 255 14.90 -7.81 5.82
C GLY A 255 15.17 -6.35 5.48
N ARG A 256 14.46 -5.81 4.48
CA ARG A 256 14.54 -4.40 4.09
C ARG A 256 14.09 -3.47 5.21
N LEU A 257 12.95 -3.76 5.85
CA LEU A 257 12.44 -2.96 6.97
C LEU A 257 13.46 -2.90 8.12
N ARG A 258 14.07 -4.04 8.46
CA ARG A 258 15.13 -4.08 9.47
C ARG A 258 16.34 -3.24 9.07
N LYS A 259 16.90 -3.50 7.89
CA LYS A 259 18.12 -2.83 7.39
C LYS A 259 17.94 -1.32 7.26
N ILE A 260 16.78 -0.84 6.78
CA ILE A 260 16.53 0.61 6.68
C ILE A 260 16.32 1.26 8.05
N THR A 261 15.73 0.53 9.01
CA THR A 261 15.61 1.00 10.40
C THR A 261 16.99 1.11 11.05
N ASP A 262 17.85 0.11 10.87
CA ASP A 262 19.24 0.16 11.34
C ASP A 262 19.98 1.35 10.72
N ARG A 263 19.78 1.60 9.42
CA ARG A 263 20.36 2.76 8.75
C ARG A 263 19.88 4.10 9.33
N ALA A 264 18.60 4.19 9.71
CA ALA A 264 18.07 5.38 10.38
C ALA A 264 18.77 5.61 11.73
N VAL A 265 18.96 4.55 12.51
CA VAL A 265 19.67 4.60 13.80
C VAL A 265 21.13 5.03 13.60
N GLU A 266 21.85 4.47 12.63
CA GLU A 266 23.23 4.88 12.32
C GLU A 266 23.35 6.38 12.05
N LEU A 267 22.46 6.94 11.22
CA LEU A 267 22.46 8.36 10.88
C LEU A 267 22.06 9.23 12.08
N PHE A 268 21.07 8.80 12.85
CA PHE A 268 20.68 9.48 14.09
C PHE A 268 21.83 9.55 15.10
N MET A 269 22.62 8.48 15.19
CA MET A 269 23.82 8.40 16.03
C MET A 269 25.03 9.12 15.43
N LYS A 270 24.92 9.69 14.22
CA LYS A 270 26.00 10.33 13.46
C LYS A 270 27.19 9.39 13.18
N GLU A 271 26.91 8.09 13.08
CA GLU A 271 27.91 7.04 12.81
C GLU A 271 27.93 6.64 11.33
N ASP A 272 27.84 7.59 10.41
CA ASP A 272 27.78 7.25 8.98
C ASP A 272 29.11 6.66 8.46
N LYS A 273 29.16 5.32 8.43
CA LYS A 273 30.31 4.52 7.99
C LYS A 273 30.38 4.34 6.47
N THR A 274 29.50 4.99 5.70
CA THR A 274 29.34 4.70 4.26
C THR A 274 30.17 5.59 3.31
N LYS A 275 31.16 6.34 3.82
CA LYS A 275 32.03 7.18 2.97
C LYS A 275 32.83 6.34 1.97
N GLY A 276 32.72 6.68 0.68
CA GLY A 276 33.46 6.00 -0.40
C GLY A 276 32.88 4.65 -0.83
N PHE A 277 31.67 4.32 -0.39
CA PHE A 277 31.03 3.01 -0.60
C PHE A 277 30.82 2.62 -2.08
N THR A 278 30.83 3.57 -3.01
CA THR A 278 30.57 3.32 -4.43
C THR A 278 31.78 2.84 -5.23
N LYS A 279 33.00 2.84 -4.66
CA LYS A 279 34.20 2.36 -5.36
C LYS A 279 34.01 0.89 -5.79
N ASP A 280 34.34 0.61 -7.06
CA ASP A 280 34.32 -0.71 -7.70
C ASP A 280 32.95 -1.37 -7.92
N LYS A 281 31.85 -0.60 -7.84
CA LYS A 281 30.48 -1.10 -8.07
C LYS A 281 29.90 -0.59 -9.38
N LYS A 282 29.11 -1.43 -10.06
CA LYS A 282 28.46 -1.10 -11.34
C LYS A 282 26.98 -0.78 -11.10
N VAL A 283 26.47 0.28 -11.72
CA VAL A 283 25.02 0.54 -11.77
C VAL A 283 24.34 -0.51 -12.63
N ILE A 284 23.32 -1.18 -12.09
CA ILE A 284 22.52 -2.19 -12.81
C ILE A 284 21.05 -1.78 -12.98
N ILE A 285 20.53 -0.88 -12.14
CA ILE A 285 19.23 -0.24 -12.32
C ILE A 285 19.40 1.24 -12.00
N GLU A 286 19.06 2.10 -12.95
CA GLU A 286 19.03 3.54 -12.74
C GLU A 286 17.79 3.98 -11.96
N LYS A 287 17.92 5.07 -11.20
CA LYS A 287 16.77 5.71 -10.58
C LYS A 287 15.80 6.22 -11.66
N GLY A 288 14.51 5.95 -11.48
CA GLY A 288 13.47 6.26 -12.46
C GLY A 288 13.44 5.30 -13.65
N SER A 289 14.18 4.17 -13.59
CA SER A 289 14.16 3.18 -14.67
C SER A 289 12.75 2.68 -14.96
N SER A 290 12.41 2.57 -16.26
CA SER A 290 11.16 2.01 -16.75
C SER A 290 11.18 0.48 -16.87
N THR A 291 12.27 -0.18 -16.44
CA THR A 291 12.41 -1.64 -16.49
C THR A 291 11.35 -2.29 -15.60
N LYS A 292 10.59 -3.24 -16.16
CA LYS A 292 9.52 -3.98 -15.47
C LYS A 292 9.97 -5.36 -14.97
N GLU A 293 11.26 -5.53 -14.76
CA GLU A 293 11.88 -6.79 -14.36
C GLU A 293 12.27 -6.74 -12.88
N ALA A 294 12.15 -7.87 -12.20
CA ALA A 294 12.68 -8.09 -10.86
C ALA A 294 13.51 -9.36 -10.81
N PHE A 295 14.42 -9.40 -9.85
CA PHE A 295 15.44 -10.42 -9.72
C PHE A 295 15.62 -10.83 -8.27
N THR A 296 15.92 -12.11 -8.04
CA THR A 296 16.34 -12.63 -6.73
C THR A 296 17.83 -12.91 -6.74
N ILE A 297 18.54 -12.49 -5.70
CA ILE A 297 19.99 -12.67 -5.56
C ILE A 297 20.31 -14.12 -5.19
N VAL A 298 21.17 -14.76 -5.98
CA VAL A 298 21.69 -16.11 -5.74
C VAL A 298 23.08 -16.05 -5.09
N GLU A 299 23.91 -15.10 -5.52
CA GLU A 299 25.29 -14.89 -5.08
C GLU A 299 25.66 -13.41 -5.21
N GLY A 300 26.62 -12.94 -4.41
CA GLY A 300 27.04 -11.54 -4.40
C GLY A 300 26.08 -10.61 -3.65
N LYS A 301 26.19 -9.31 -3.92
CA LYS A 301 25.46 -8.24 -3.22
C LYS A 301 24.95 -7.19 -4.18
N ALA A 302 23.74 -6.70 -3.90
CA ALA A 302 23.21 -5.48 -4.52
C ALA A 302 23.06 -4.39 -3.46
N TYR A 303 23.11 -3.13 -3.88
CA TYR A 303 23.10 -2.00 -2.96
C TYR A 303 22.06 -1.00 -3.42
N VAL A 304 21.11 -0.69 -2.54
CA VAL A 304 20.08 0.31 -2.80
C VAL A 304 20.66 1.67 -2.42
N ILE A 305 20.81 2.55 -3.41
CA ILE A 305 21.44 3.85 -3.25
C ILE A 305 20.42 4.94 -3.54
N GLY A 306 20.12 5.73 -2.51
CA GLY A 306 19.36 6.96 -2.61
C GLY A 306 20.23 8.14 -3.07
N GLN A 307 19.59 9.28 -3.31
CA GLN A 307 20.28 10.51 -3.72
C GLN A 307 19.67 11.72 -3.02
N THR A 308 20.51 12.51 -2.37
CA THR A 308 20.15 13.76 -1.67
C THR A 308 20.92 14.94 -2.24
N GLY A 309 20.65 16.16 -1.77
CA GLY A 309 21.47 17.32 -2.10
C GLY A 309 22.95 17.19 -1.70
N LYS A 310 23.27 16.27 -0.77
CA LYS A 310 24.65 15.97 -0.34
C LYS A 310 25.34 14.87 -1.19
N GLY A 311 24.65 14.34 -2.21
CA GLY A 311 25.14 13.26 -3.06
C GLY A 311 24.48 11.90 -2.77
N TYR A 312 25.18 10.83 -3.14
CA TYR A 312 24.70 9.45 -2.97
C TYR A 312 24.57 9.07 -1.50
N LEU A 313 23.45 8.42 -1.17
CA LEU A 313 23.12 7.94 0.16
C LEU A 313 22.89 6.43 0.10
N PRO A 314 23.84 5.60 0.54
CA PRO A 314 23.62 4.18 0.69
C PRO A 314 22.49 3.93 1.71
N LEU A 315 21.41 3.29 1.25
CA LEU A 315 20.23 3.00 2.07
C LEU A 315 20.36 1.65 2.74
N LEU A 316 20.60 0.59 1.95
CA LEU A 316 20.75 -0.77 2.46
C LEU A 316 21.50 -1.67 1.49
N THR A 317 21.96 -2.81 2.00
CA THR A 317 22.59 -3.89 1.21
C THR A 317 21.64 -5.07 1.10
N LEU A 318 21.45 -5.58 -0.11
CA LEU A 318 20.69 -6.77 -0.45
C LEU A 318 21.66 -7.94 -0.68
N GLU A 319 21.30 -9.10 -0.13
CA GLU A 319 22.15 -10.29 -0.11
C GLU A 319 21.38 -11.50 -0.67
N LYS A 320 21.95 -12.70 -0.56
CA LYS A 320 21.31 -13.93 -1.04
C LYS A 320 19.86 -14.04 -0.55
N ASN A 321 18.96 -14.39 -1.47
CA ASN A 321 17.50 -14.47 -1.33
C ASN A 321 16.76 -13.12 -1.26
N ASP A 322 17.45 -11.98 -1.20
CA ASP A 322 16.78 -10.69 -1.38
C ASP A 322 16.40 -10.49 -2.85
N PHE A 323 15.25 -9.84 -3.09
CA PHE A 323 14.87 -9.39 -4.43
C PHE A 323 15.30 -7.95 -4.68
N PHE A 324 15.39 -7.52 -5.93
CA PHE A 324 15.41 -6.11 -6.35
C PHE A 324 14.76 -5.93 -7.72
N GLY A 325 14.37 -4.70 -8.05
CA GLY A 325 13.75 -4.35 -9.33
C GLY A 325 12.30 -3.93 -9.21
N TYR A 326 11.56 -4.02 -10.31
CA TYR A 326 10.17 -3.55 -10.37
C TYR A 326 9.18 -4.58 -9.83
N MET A 327 8.48 -4.22 -8.75
CA MET A 327 7.39 -4.98 -8.16
C MET A 327 6.13 -4.11 -8.10
N PRO A 328 5.09 -4.37 -8.91
CA PRO A 328 3.93 -3.48 -9.06
C PRO A 328 3.07 -3.35 -7.79
N PHE A 329 3.12 -4.35 -6.90
CA PHE A 329 2.34 -4.40 -5.66
C PHE A 329 3.13 -3.96 -4.42
N THR A 330 4.35 -3.43 -4.58
CA THR A 330 5.15 -2.90 -3.46
C THR A 330 5.59 -1.47 -3.75
N ASP A 331 5.47 -0.59 -2.77
CA ASP A 331 6.12 0.72 -2.80
C ASP A 331 6.95 0.92 -1.52
N MET A 332 8.26 1.04 -1.71
CA MET A 332 9.24 1.11 -0.62
C MET A 332 10.02 2.42 -0.62
N TYR A 333 9.69 3.37 -1.52
CA TYR A 333 10.54 4.54 -1.80
C TYR A 333 11.99 4.17 -2.17
N HIS A 334 12.18 2.99 -2.75
CA HIS A 334 13.46 2.45 -3.20
C HIS A 334 13.50 2.34 -4.73
N GLU A 335 14.13 1.30 -5.26
CA GLU A 335 14.20 1.03 -6.70
C GLU A 335 12.84 0.56 -7.26
N PRO A 336 12.63 0.73 -8.58
CA PRO A 336 13.43 1.54 -9.49
C PRO A 336 13.11 3.04 -9.38
N ARG A 337 12.01 3.44 -8.73
CA ARG A 337 11.45 4.80 -8.81
C ARG A 337 12.32 5.86 -8.11
N SER A 338 12.78 5.57 -6.90
CA SER A 338 13.37 6.55 -5.98
C SER A 338 14.85 6.29 -5.67
N ALA A 339 15.36 5.09 -5.96
CA ALA A 339 16.75 4.70 -5.73
C ALA A 339 17.32 3.94 -6.94
N LEU A 340 18.65 4.00 -7.08
CA LEU A 340 19.39 3.19 -8.05
C LEU A 340 19.95 1.93 -7.37
N ILE A 341 20.26 0.91 -8.16
CA ILE A 341 20.91 -0.32 -7.69
C ILE A 341 22.33 -0.40 -8.22
N LEU A 342 23.28 -0.57 -7.29
CA LEU A 342 24.65 -0.97 -7.60
C LEU A 342 24.84 -2.47 -7.36
N ALA A 343 25.72 -3.10 -8.13
CA ALA A 343 26.08 -4.51 -7.99
C ALA A 343 27.54 -4.71 -7.58
N SER A 344 27.81 -5.74 -6.78
CA SER A 344 29.14 -6.31 -6.65
C SER A 344 29.56 -7.07 -7.92
N LYS A 345 30.86 -7.31 -8.10
CA LYS A 345 31.39 -7.98 -9.31
C LYS A 345 30.94 -9.44 -9.44
N ASP A 346 30.65 -10.09 -8.33
CA ASP A 346 30.24 -11.49 -8.20
C ASP A 346 28.70 -11.67 -8.19
N LEU A 347 27.93 -10.61 -8.44
CA LEU A 347 26.47 -10.67 -8.39
C LEU A 347 25.92 -11.68 -9.42
N LYS A 348 25.18 -12.69 -8.94
CA LYS A 348 24.38 -13.62 -9.74
C LYS A 348 22.93 -13.57 -9.30
N VAL A 349 22.02 -13.56 -10.26
CA VAL A 349 20.60 -13.40 -10.01
C VAL A 349 19.76 -14.35 -10.85
N ASN A 350 18.58 -14.70 -10.32
CA ASN A 350 17.51 -15.33 -11.07
C ASN A 350 16.44 -14.30 -11.38
N ARG A 351 15.90 -14.33 -12.59
CA ARG A 351 14.75 -13.49 -12.98
C ARG A 351 13.49 -14.03 -12.30
N LEU A 352 12.70 -13.12 -11.73
CA LEU A 352 11.40 -13.45 -11.15
C LEU A 352 10.32 -13.46 -12.24
N ASP A 353 9.39 -14.42 -12.13
CA ASP A 353 8.18 -14.46 -12.95
C ASP A 353 7.14 -13.48 -12.40
N MET A 354 7.13 -12.27 -12.95
CA MET A 354 6.27 -11.19 -12.50
C MET A 354 4.77 -11.46 -12.71
N GLU A 355 4.41 -12.23 -13.74
CA GLU A 355 3.01 -12.57 -14.00
C GLU A 355 2.49 -13.56 -12.95
N SER A 356 3.30 -14.59 -12.65
CA SER A 356 2.99 -15.55 -11.58
C SER A 356 2.93 -14.90 -10.19
N LEU A 357 3.85 -13.97 -9.90
CA LEU A 357 3.84 -13.23 -8.64
C LEU A 357 2.61 -12.32 -8.53
N GLN A 358 2.27 -11.57 -9.59
CA GLN A 358 1.09 -10.71 -9.61
C GLN A 358 -0.19 -11.52 -9.36
N LYS A 359 -0.35 -12.66 -10.04
CA LYS A 359 -1.50 -13.54 -9.85
C LYS A 359 -1.60 -14.09 -8.43
N GLN A 360 -0.48 -14.46 -7.82
CA GLN A 360 -0.45 -14.89 -6.42
C GLN A 360 -0.84 -13.75 -5.47
N TYR A 361 -0.35 -12.53 -5.71
CA TYR A 361 -0.71 -11.35 -4.91
C TYR A 361 -2.22 -11.06 -4.94
N GLU A 362 -2.84 -11.15 -6.12
CA GLU A 362 -4.28 -10.95 -6.29
C GLU A 362 -5.12 -12.00 -5.56
N GLN A 363 -4.57 -13.20 -5.35
CA GLN A 363 -5.22 -14.31 -4.66
C GLN A 363 -5.00 -14.31 -3.13
N LEU A 364 -4.13 -13.46 -2.61
CA LEU A 364 -3.91 -13.33 -1.17
C LEU A 364 -5.19 -12.89 -0.44
N SER A 365 -5.30 -13.32 0.82
CA SER A 365 -6.30 -12.81 1.75
C SER A 365 -6.12 -11.31 1.97
N GLY A 366 -7.21 -10.63 2.36
CA GLY A 366 -7.17 -9.22 2.72
C GLY A 366 -6.15 -8.94 3.83
N THR A 367 -6.10 -9.82 4.84
CA THR A 367 -5.13 -9.75 5.94
C THR A 367 -3.69 -9.78 5.44
N PHE A 368 -3.34 -10.73 4.56
CA PHE A 368 -1.97 -10.86 4.07
C PHE A 368 -1.56 -9.67 3.19
N ARG A 369 -2.47 -9.17 2.34
CA ARG A 369 -2.25 -7.93 1.57
C ARG A 369 -2.06 -6.72 2.48
N ASN A 370 -2.85 -6.59 3.54
CA ASN A 370 -2.74 -5.48 4.49
C ASN A 370 -1.43 -5.55 5.30
N MET A 371 -0.97 -6.75 5.65
CA MET A 371 0.36 -6.95 6.24
C MET A 371 1.46 -6.49 5.28
N MET A 372 1.40 -6.89 4.00
CA MET A 372 2.37 -6.46 2.99
C MET A 372 2.35 -4.94 2.82
N TYR A 373 1.16 -4.33 2.75
CA TYR A 373 0.99 -2.88 2.68
C TYR A 373 1.62 -2.18 3.87
N THR A 374 1.34 -2.64 5.10
CA THR A 374 1.90 -2.06 6.32
C THR A 374 3.42 -2.13 6.31
N THR A 375 4.01 -3.27 5.95
CA THR A 375 5.46 -3.42 5.86
C THR A 375 6.06 -2.47 4.83
N CYS A 376 5.45 -2.35 3.64
CA CYS A 376 5.89 -1.42 2.60
C CYS A 376 5.80 0.04 3.07
N ALA A 377 4.70 0.44 3.72
CA ALA A 377 4.51 1.78 4.26
C ALA A 377 5.53 2.11 5.36
N CYS A 378 5.84 1.16 6.23
CA CYS A 378 6.89 1.30 7.23
C CYS A 378 8.27 1.47 6.59
N ILE A 379 8.60 0.68 5.55
CA ILE A 379 9.85 0.85 4.80
C ILE A 379 9.89 2.24 4.20
N PHE A 380 8.85 2.64 3.46
CA PHE A 380 8.74 3.94 2.79
C PHE A 380 8.95 5.11 3.77
N MET A 381 8.25 5.11 4.90
CA MET A 381 8.35 6.19 5.89
C MET A 381 9.70 6.20 6.61
N THR A 382 10.26 5.03 6.91
CA THR A 382 11.60 4.92 7.50
C THR A 382 12.66 5.38 6.50
N THR A 383 12.50 5.09 5.22
CA THR A 383 13.37 5.62 4.16
C THR A 383 13.28 7.13 4.11
N LYS A 384 12.09 7.74 4.16
CA LYS A 384 11.98 9.21 4.26
C LYS A 384 12.72 9.76 5.48
N LEU A 385 12.59 9.13 6.64
CA LEU A 385 13.34 9.49 7.85
C LEU A 385 14.86 9.44 7.64
N VAL A 386 15.37 8.38 6.99
CA VAL A 386 16.78 8.25 6.61
C VAL A 386 17.24 9.44 5.74
N TYR A 387 16.44 9.86 4.76
CA TYR A 387 16.75 11.03 3.94
C TYR A 387 16.78 12.32 4.78
N HIS A 388 15.80 12.53 5.67
CA HIS A 388 15.75 13.70 6.55
C HIS A 388 16.98 13.77 7.48
N LEU A 389 17.32 12.67 8.13
CA LEU A 389 18.50 12.56 9.00
C LEU A 389 19.80 12.82 8.25
N HIS A 390 19.94 12.28 7.03
CA HIS A 390 21.11 12.51 6.20
C HIS A 390 21.24 13.98 5.78
N GLU A 391 20.12 14.66 5.45
CA GLU A 391 20.12 16.08 5.14
C GLU A 391 20.40 16.96 6.37
N GLY A 392 20.18 16.44 7.58
CA GLY A 392 20.34 17.16 8.85
C GLY A 392 19.18 18.11 9.11
N LYS A 393 17.99 17.74 8.64
CA LYS A 393 16.73 18.49 8.80
C LYS A 393 15.85 17.89 9.89
#